data_AF-A0A1Q7QDH9-F1
#
_entry.id   AF-A0A1Q7QDH9-F1
#
_cell.length_a   1.000
_cell.length_b   1.000
_cell.length_c   1.000
_cell.angle_alpha   90.00
_cell.angle_beta   90.00
_cell.angle_gamma   90.00
#
_symmetry.space_group_name_H-M   'P 1'
#
loop_
_entity.id
_entity.type
_entity.pdbx_description
1 polymer ?
#
loop_
_entity_poly.entity_id
_entity_poly.type
_entity_poly.pdbx_seq_one_letter_code
_entity_poly.pdbx_strand_id
1 'polypeptide(L)' 'MVGIVAGALVLVGFIGLGLLLTSRVANAVPAVVLAIAGAYAAWLVGVIVYGAVRGSDGQEAQQR' A
#
# COMPACT_ATOMS: atom_id res chain seq x y z
N MET A 1 5.89 5.79 14.94
CA MET A 1 7.12 5.22 14.33
C MET A 1 6.87 3.90 13.60
N VAL A 2 6.17 2.93 14.20
CA VAL A 2 5.94 1.59 13.61
C VAL A 2 5.39 1.63 12.18
N GLY A 3 4.40 2.49 11.89
CA GLY A 3 3.82 2.60 10.54
C GLY A 3 4.80 3.05 9.45
N ILE A 4 5.71 3.98 9.77
CA ILE A 4 6.73 4.47 8.83
C ILE A 4 7.73 3.34 8.53
N VAL A 5 8.15 2.61 9.56
CA VAL A 5 9.08 1.48 9.42
C VAL A 5 8.45 0.35 8.60
N ALA A 6 7.18 0.01 8.87
CA ALA A 6 6.45 -0.99 8.10
C ALA A 6 6.31 -0.58 6.63
N GLY A 7 5.96 0.69 6.36
CA GLY A 7 5.87 1.20 4.99
C GLY A 7 7.21 1.16 4.24
N ALA A 8 8.31 1.53 4.90
CA ALA A 8 9.64 1.48 4.31
C ALA A 8 10.06 0.04 3.96
N LEU A 9 9.79 -0.94 4.85
CA LEU A 9 10.10 -2.34 4.59
C LEU A 9 9.31 -2.92 3.41
N VAL A 10 8.02 -2.61 3.33
CA VAL A 10 7.17 -3.04 2.22
C VAL A 10 7.64 -2.43 0.90
N LEU A 11 7.97 -1.14 0.89
CA LEU A 11 8.48 -0.45 -0.30
C LEU A 11 9.80 -1.08 -0.79
N VAL A 12 10.76 -1.30 0.11
CA VAL A 12 12.03 -1.95 -0.21
C VAL A 12 11.80 -3.36 -0.75
N GLY A 13 10.87 -4.13 -0.15
CA GLY A 13 10.51 -5.46 -0.63
C GLY A 13 9.92 -5.45 -2.04
N PHE A 14 9.01 -4.52 -2.34
CA PHE A 14 8.41 -4.37 -3.67
C PHE A 14 9.44 -3.98 -4.74
N ILE A 15 10.35 -3.05 -4.41
CA ILE A 15 11.43 -2.65 -5.33
C ILE A 15 12.37 -3.83 -5.58
N GLY A 16 12.78 -4.54 -4.52
CA GLY A 16 13.65 -5.71 -4.64
C GLY A 16 13.03 -6.83 -5.47
N LEU A 17 11.74 -7.14 -5.22
CA LEU A 17 10.99 -8.10 -6.02
C LEU A 17 10.88 -7.65 -7.48
N GLY A 18 10.56 -6.38 -7.75
CA GLY A 18 10.49 -5.83 -9.09
C GLY A 18 11.83 -5.96 -9.86
N LEU A 19 12.94 -5.69 -9.19
CA LEU A 19 14.29 -5.86 -9.76
C LEU A 19 14.66 -7.34 -9.98
N LEU A 20 14.22 -8.23 -9.09
CA LEU A 20 14.43 -9.66 -9.26
C LEU A 20 13.56 -10.20 -10.41
N LEU A 21 12.33 -9.70 -10.56
CA LEU A 21 11.45 -10.03 -11.67
C LEU A 21 12.04 -9.53 -12.99
N THR A 22 12.48 -8.27 -13.09
CA THR A 22 13.04 -7.75 -14.37
C THR A 22 14.30 -8.48 -14.82
N SER A 23 15.06 -9.10 -13.92
CA SER A 23 16.25 -9.91 -14.26
C SER A 23 15.91 -11.36 -14.59
N ARG A 24 14.77 -11.88 -14.13
CA ARG A 24 14.35 -13.28 -14.30
C ARG A 24 13.39 -13.51 -15.45
N VAL A 25 12.58 -12.52 -15.82
CA VAL A 25 11.60 -12.65 -16.91
C VAL A 25 11.92 -11.69 -18.05
N ALA A 26 12.04 -12.24 -19.26
CA ALA A 26 12.13 -11.46 -20.49
C ALA A 26 10.79 -10.79 -20.88
N ASN A 27 9.71 -11.10 -20.15
CA ASN A 27 8.39 -10.55 -20.34
C ASN A 27 8.06 -9.56 -19.20
N ALA A 28 7.60 -8.37 -19.54
CA ALA A 28 7.29 -7.30 -18.59
C ALA A 28 6.01 -7.54 -17.77
N VAL A 29 5.15 -8.48 -18.19
CA VAL A 29 3.85 -8.76 -17.56
C VAL A 29 3.93 -8.91 -16.02
N PRO A 30 4.87 -9.68 -15.44
CA PRO A 30 4.93 -9.85 -13.99
C PRO A 30 5.27 -8.55 -13.23
N ALA A 31 6.10 -7.69 -13.80
CA ALA A 31 6.41 -6.38 -13.22
C ALA A 31 5.20 -5.44 -13.28
N VAL A 32 4.44 -5.49 -14.38
CA VAL A 32 3.19 -4.72 -14.52
C VAL A 32 2.13 -5.17 -13.51
N VAL A 33 1.94 -6.47 -13.34
CA VAL A 33 1.01 -7.02 -12.34
C VAL A 33 1.43 -6.59 -10.92
N LEU A 34 2.72 -6.68 -10.61
CA LEU A 34 3.25 -6.23 -9.33
C LEU A 34 2.99 -4.72 -9.11
N ALA A 35 3.22 -3.88 -10.11
CA ALA A 35 2.97 -2.45 -10.01
C ALA A 35 1.49 -2.13 -9.76
N ILE A 36 0.57 -2.79 -10.48
CA ILE A 36 -0.88 -2.60 -10.30
C ILE A 36 -1.32 -3.06 -8.92
N ALA A 37 -0.85 -4.23 -8.46
CA ALA A 37 -1.17 -4.76 -7.14
C ALA A 37 -0.67 -3.83 -6.02
N GLY A 38 0.55 -3.32 -6.15
CA GLY A 38 1.13 -2.36 -5.20
C GLY A 38 0.35 -1.04 -5.14
N ALA A 39 -0.02 -0.50 -6.31
CA ALA A 39 -0.83 0.72 -6.39
C ALA A 39 -2.22 0.53 -5.74
N TYR A 40 -2.87 -0.60 -6.00
CA TYR A 40 -4.16 -0.91 -5.40
C TYR A 40 -4.08 -1.08 -3.89
N ALA A 41 -3.05 -1.78 -3.39
CA ALA A 41 -2.84 -1.94 -1.95
C ALA A 41 -2.60 -0.58 -1.27
N ALA A 42 -1.77 0.30 -1.85
CA ALA A 42 -1.54 1.64 -1.32
C ALA A 42 -2.83 2.49 -1.31
N TRP A 43 -3.65 2.38 -2.36
CA TRP A 43 -4.95 3.05 -2.41
C TRP A 43 -5.90 2.57 -1.32
N LEU A 44 -6.04 1.24 -1.12
CA LEU A 44 -6.86 0.67 -0.05
C LEU A 44 -6.42 1.13 1.33
N VAL A 45 -5.12 1.14 1.60
CA VAL A 45 -4.57 1.66 2.88
C VAL A 45 -4.97 3.12 3.07
N GLY A 46 -4.87 3.95 2.02
CA GLY A 46 -5.30 5.36 2.07
C GLY A 46 -6.78 5.52 2.41
N VAL A 47 -7.66 4.75 1.76
CA VAL A 47 -9.10 4.79 2.00
C VAL A 47 -9.45 4.32 3.42
N ILE A 48 -8.81 3.24 3.91
CA ILE A 48 -9.04 2.71 5.26
C ILE A 48 -8.60 3.73 6.31
N VAL A 49 -7.39 4.30 6.17
CA VAL A 49 -6.87 5.31 7.11
C VAL A 49 -7.76 6.55 7.11
N TYR A 50 -8.17 7.03 5.94
CA TYR A 50 -9.07 8.17 5.83
C TYR A 50 -10.44 7.92 6.47
N GLY A 51 -11.01 6.73 6.24
CA GLY A 51 -12.26 6.31 6.88
C GLY A 51 -12.14 6.19 8.39
N ALA A 52 -11.00 5.67 8.90
CA ALA A 52 -10.75 5.58 10.33
C ALA A 52 -10.62 6.96 11.00
N VAL A 53 -9.96 7.92 10.34
CA VAL A 53 -9.83 9.30 10.86
C VAL A 53 -11.19 9.99 10.88
N ARG A 54 -11.92 10.00 9.76
CA ARG A 54 -13.22 10.69 9.67
C ARG A 54 -14.39 9.99 10.35
N GLY A 55 -14.32 8.67 10.49
CA GLY A 55 -15.34 7.89 11.20
C GLY A 55 -15.36 8.20 12.69
N SER A 56 -14.23 8.63 13.28
CA SER A 56 -14.17 9.05 14.67
C SER A 56 -14.96 10.35 14.92
N ASP A 57 -14.85 11.33 14.02
CA ASP A 57 -15.57 12.61 14.10
C ASP A 57 -17.11 12.43 14.03
N GLY A 58 -17.58 11.41 13.29
CA GLY A 58 -19.01 11.08 13.17
C GLY A 58 -19.60 10.36 14.38
N GLN A 59 -18.78 9.65 15.17
CA GLN A 59 -19.24 8.96 16.39
C GLN A 59 -19.36 9.91 17.58
N GLU A 60 -18.50 10.93 17.68
CA GLU A 60 -18.57 11.94 18.75
C GLU A 60 -19.78 12.88 18.59
N ALA A 61 -20.22 13.16 17.36
CA ALA A 61 -21.38 14.01 17.09
C ALA A 61 -22.73 13.36 17.45
N GLN A 62 -22.79 12.02 17.55
CA GLN A 62 -24.01 11.29 17.90
C GLN A 62 -24.17 11.07 19.43
N GLN A 63 -23.16 11.45 20.24
CA GLN A 63 -23.19 11.37 21.70
C GLN A 63 -23.43 12.73 22.40
N ARG A 64 -23.71 13.80 21.65
CA ARG A 64 -24.17 15.10 22.18
C ARG A 64 -25.60 15.38 21.73
#